data_AF-A0AA51N733-F1
#
_entry.id   AF-A0AA51N733-F1
#
_cell.length_a   1.000
_cell.length_b   1.000
_cell.length_c   1.000
_cell.angle_alpha   90.00
_cell.angle_beta   90.00
_cell.angle_gamma   90.00
#
_symmetry.space_group_name_H-M   'P 1'
#
loop_
_entity.id
_entity.type
_entity.pdbx_description
1 polymer ?
#
loop_
_entity_poly.entity_id
_entity_poly.type
_entity_poly.pdbx_seq_one_letter_code
_entity_poly.pdbx_strand_id
1 'polypeptide(L)'
;MYLLFHNTHINKYIVDLKAIFKEGRVLFSIPLQYYTRYWKKEQVGNITYYFRDKLNKENAQLFVIKNRIIAEKFGLQPEDFEFYLTDNYQEILQLRGFRYSVNANGDYMDGYGVVDNTIFAVGGNEDFSHDLVHYYSKKVNNNRNWLAEEGTAYLWGNAYYNQGNGHTISMDQLHKEFTIYMKNNPDKDIQKLFIEDENIMNHISPYISIRSFISSIIIDTIEQKHGKNGVLQLINSGNSQPLNNFLTITNELIDFNKENFESEIRKYLQLED
;
A
#
# COMPACT_ATOMS: atom_id res chain seq x y z
N MET A 1 -19.72 -7.35 -30.65
CA MET A 1 -20.07 -6.31 -31.63
C MET A 1 -19.19 -5.11 -31.36
N TYR A 2 -18.12 -4.90 -32.13
CA TYR A 2 -17.23 -3.75 -31.97
C TYR A 2 -17.65 -2.67 -32.98
N LEU A 3 -18.14 -1.54 -32.48
CA LEU A 3 -18.34 -0.35 -33.29
C LEU A 3 -17.00 0.37 -33.45
N LEU A 4 -16.33 0.12 -34.57
CA LEU A 4 -15.14 0.88 -34.96
C LEU A 4 -15.59 2.19 -35.63
N PHE A 5 -15.62 3.27 -34.86
CA PHE A 5 -15.82 4.60 -35.42
C PHE A 5 -14.47 5.19 -35.84
N HIS A 6 -14.23 5.28 -37.15
CA HIS A 6 -13.14 6.04 -37.73
C HIS A 6 -13.42 7.56 -37.55
N ASN A 7 -12.43 8.29 -37.02
CA ASN A 7 -12.48 9.69 -36.56
C ASN A 7 -13.37 9.96 -35.33
N THR A 8 -13.04 9.34 -34.20
CA THR A 8 -13.66 9.70 -32.92
C THR A 8 -12.78 10.64 -32.11
N HIS A 9 -13.29 11.84 -31.84
CA HIS A 9 -12.88 12.58 -30.66
C HIS A 9 -13.21 11.71 -29.44
N ILE A 10 -12.20 11.09 -28.85
CA ILE A 10 -12.36 10.33 -27.61
C ILE A 10 -12.47 11.35 -26.47
N ASN A 11 -13.66 11.47 -25.90
CA ASN A 11 -13.84 12.23 -24.67
C ASN A 11 -13.04 11.53 -23.56
N LYS A 12 -11.94 12.14 -23.14
CA LYS A 12 -11.07 11.53 -22.12
C LYS A 12 -11.69 11.60 -20.73
N TYR A 13 -12.36 12.72 -20.42
CA TYR A 13 -12.90 12.99 -19.09
C TYR A 13 -14.23 13.73 -19.18
N ILE A 14 -15.11 13.49 -18.20
CA ILE A 14 -16.23 14.36 -17.87
C ILE A 14 -16.05 14.72 -16.39
N VAL A 15 -16.02 16.01 -16.08
CA VAL A 15 -15.77 16.50 -14.71
C VAL A 15 -16.90 17.39 -14.21
N ASP A 16 -17.23 17.21 -12.92
CA ASP A 16 -18.16 18.04 -12.17
C ASP A 16 -17.35 18.97 -11.25
N LEU A 17 -17.64 20.27 -11.31
CA LEU A 17 -17.01 21.30 -10.49
C LEU A 17 -18.07 22.14 -9.79
N LYS A 18 -17.77 22.59 -8.57
CA LYS A 18 -18.57 23.54 -7.81
C LYS A 18 -17.96 24.93 -7.94
N ALA A 19 -18.72 25.88 -8.46
CA ALA A 19 -18.34 27.29 -8.44
C ALA A 19 -18.56 27.90 -7.05
N ILE A 20 -17.57 28.66 -6.57
CA ILE A 20 -17.58 29.34 -5.28
C ILE A 20 -17.28 30.82 -5.53
N PHE A 21 -18.18 31.70 -5.11
CA PHE A 21 -17.97 33.14 -5.15
C PHE A 21 -17.34 33.62 -3.84
N LYS A 22 -16.12 34.17 -3.91
CA LYS A 22 -15.41 34.70 -2.74
C LYS A 22 -14.68 35.99 -3.12
N GLU A 23 -14.88 37.06 -2.35
CA GLU A 23 -14.19 38.35 -2.53
C GLU A 23 -14.27 38.90 -3.97
N GLY A 24 -15.44 38.77 -4.61
CA GLY A 24 -15.66 39.25 -5.98
C GLY A 24 -15.04 38.38 -7.08
N ARG A 25 -14.52 37.18 -6.75
CA ARG A 25 -13.95 36.22 -7.71
C ARG A 25 -14.71 34.91 -7.72
N VAL A 26 -14.65 34.20 -8.85
CA VAL A 26 -15.15 32.82 -8.99
C VAL A 26 -13.98 31.86 -8.82
N LEU A 27 -14.10 30.95 -7.86
CA LEU A 27 -13.20 29.82 -7.64
C LEU A 27 -13.94 28.52 -8.00
N PHE A 28 -13.20 27.47 -8.36
CA PHE A 28 -13.77 26.15 -8.59
C PHE A 28 -13.20 25.15 -7.57
N SER A 29 -14.06 24.30 -7.03
CA SER A 29 -13.66 23.17 -6.18
C SER A 29 -14.28 21.87 -6.70
N ILE A 30 -13.70 20.74 -6.31
CA ILE A 30 -14.39 19.45 -6.47
C ILE A 30 -15.65 19.42 -5.59
N PRO A 31 -16.70 18.69 -6.01
CA PRO A 31 -17.97 18.58 -5.28
C PRO A 31 -17.93 17.61 -4.09
N LEU A 32 -16.75 17.27 -3.55
CA LEU A 32 -16.56 16.30 -2.46
C LEU A 32 -17.54 16.51 -1.30
N GLN A 33 -17.51 17.69 -0.67
CA GLN A 33 -18.39 18.02 0.46
C GLN A 33 -19.88 17.95 0.10
N TYR A 34 -20.25 18.21 -1.16
CA TYR A 34 -21.63 18.08 -1.60
C TYR A 34 -22.04 16.62 -1.67
N TYR A 35 -21.20 15.75 -2.25
CA TYR A 35 -21.48 14.31 -2.35
C TYR A 35 -21.46 13.60 -1.00
N THR A 36 -20.70 14.10 -0.03
CA THR A 36 -20.57 13.50 1.30
C THR A 36 -21.40 14.19 2.39
N ARG A 37 -22.27 15.15 2.04
CA ARG A 37 -23.04 15.97 3.00
C ARG A 37 -23.97 15.20 3.96
N TYR A 38 -24.34 13.97 3.60
CA TYR A 38 -25.18 13.09 4.41
C TYR A 38 -24.42 11.88 4.98
N TRP A 39 -23.10 11.84 4.78
CA TRP A 39 -22.28 10.79 5.36
C TRP A 39 -22.13 11.03 6.85
N LYS A 40 -22.02 9.94 7.60
CA LYS A 40 -21.63 9.96 8.99
C LYS A 40 -20.17 10.40 9.07
N LYS A 41 -19.86 11.11 10.16
CA LYS A 41 -18.53 11.59 10.48
C LYS A 41 -18.16 11.13 11.89
N GLU A 42 -17.00 10.50 12.04
CA GLU A 42 -16.48 10.12 13.35
C GLU A 42 -14.97 10.41 13.42
N GLN A 43 -14.53 11.05 14.51
CA GLN A 43 -13.11 11.27 14.80
C GLN A 43 -12.59 10.11 15.64
N VAL A 44 -11.51 9.46 15.20
CA VAL A 44 -10.78 8.44 15.96
C VAL A 44 -9.33 8.88 16.04
N GLY A 45 -8.87 9.26 17.24
CA GLY A 45 -7.54 9.86 17.40
C GLY A 45 -7.40 11.10 16.53
N ASN A 46 -6.40 11.11 15.65
CA ASN A 46 -6.12 12.20 14.72
C ASN A 46 -6.68 11.99 13.30
N ILE A 47 -7.53 10.96 13.12
CA ILE A 47 -8.14 10.61 11.83
C ILE A 47 -9.64 10.92 11.86
N THR A 48 -10.11 11.66 10.86
CA THR A 48 -11.53 11.91 10.63
C THR A 48 -12.09 10.92 9.61
N TYR A 49 -12.97 10.01 10.03
CA TYR A 49 -13.63 9.08 9.12
C TYR A 49 -14.96 9.63 8.60
N TYR A 50 -15.16 9.52 7.29
CA TYR A 50 -16.41 9.80 6.58
C TYR A 50 -16.94 8.49 5.97
N PHE A 51 -18.17 8.10 6.30
CA PHE A 51 -18.75 6.81 5.88
C PHE A 51 -20.27 6.85 5.81
N ARG A 52 -20.90 5.94 5.03
CA ARG A 52 -22.37 5.84 4.94
C ARG A 52 -22.98 5.05 6.11
N ASP A 53 -22.52 3.81 6.26
CA ASP A 53 -23.23 2.84 7.08
C ASP A 53 -22.53 2.57 8.42
N LYS A 54 -21.43 1.83 8.39
CA LYS A 54 -20.70 1.35 9.56
C LYS A 54 -19.23 1.73 9.46
N LEU A 55 -18.64 1.91 10.62
CA LEU A 55 -17.20 2.06 10.81
C LEU A 55 -16.73 0.92 11.71
N ASN A 56 -15.78 0.11 11.26
CA ASN A 56 -15.10 -0.81 12.15
C ASN A 56 -14.13 -0.02 13.04
N LYS A 57 -14.56 0.25 14.27
CA LYS A 57 -13.79 1.07 15.22
C LYS A 57 -12.47 0.43 15.64
N GLU A 58 -12.38 -0.90 15.65
CA GLU A 58 -11.15 -1.61 15.98
C GLU A 58 -10.09 -1.39 14.90
N ASN A 59 -10.46 -1.57 13.63
CA ASN A 59 -9.57 -1.27 12.50
C ASN A 59 -9.19 0.22 12.45
N ALA A 60 -10.15 1.13 12.71
CA ALA A 60 -9.87 2.55 12.75
C ALA A 60 -8.87 2.94 13.87
N GLN A 61 -8.99 2.32 15.05
CA GLN A 61 -8.02 2.50 16.14
C GLN A 61 -6.66 1.91 15.79
N LEU A 62 -6.63 0.74 15.14
CA LEU A 62 -5.40 0.13 14.67
C LEU A 62 -4.67 1.06 13.67
N PHE A 63 -5.40 1.67 12.74
CA PHE A 63 -4.83 2.62 11.79
C PHE A 63 -4.23 3.85 12.48
N VAL A 64 -4.88 4.42 13.51
CA VAL A 64 -4.31 5.51 14.32
C VAL A 64 -2.99 5.10 14.96
N ILE A 65 -2.92 3.90 15.53
CA ILE A 65 -1.71 3.38 16.16
C ILE A 65 -0.60 3.20 15.11
N LYS A 66 -0.90 2.59 13.97
CA LYS A 66 0.06 2.38 12.88
C LYS A 66 0.51 3.70 12.26
N ASN A 67 -0.37 4.70 12.09
CA ASN A 67 -0.01 6.03 11.62
C ASN A 67 1.11 6.64 12.48
N ARG A 68 0.95 6.59 13.80
CA ARG A 68 1.98 7.04 14.74
C ARG A 68 3.28 6.26 14.60
N ILE A 69 3.20 4.92 14.64
CA ILE A 69 4.39 4.06 14.59
C ILE A 69 5.16 4.28 13.27
N ILE A 70 4.46 4.29 12.14
CA ILE A 70 5.08 4.45 10.81
C ILE A 70 5.72 5.84 10.72
N ALA A 71 5.03 6.91 11.12
CA ALA A 71 5.60 8.25 11.13
C ALA A 71 6.88 8.33 11.97
N GLU A 72 6.86 7.78 13.20
CA GLU A 72 8.01 7.75 14.11
C GLU A 72 9.20 6.96 13.52
N LYS A 73 8.93 5.84 12.82
CA LYS A 73 9.94 5.05 12.10
C LYS A 73 10.57 5.83 10.94
N PHE A 74 9.83 6.74 10.30
CA PHE A 74 10.39 7.69 9.34
C PHE A 74 10.99 8.95 9.98
N GLY A 75 10.93 9.10 11.32
CA GLY A 75 11.40 10.30 12.02
C GLY A 75 10.51 11.52 11.83
N LEU A 76 9.24 11.31 11.48
CA LEU A 76 8.22 12.33 11.28
C LEU A 76 7.22 12.34 12.43
N GLN A 77 6.34 13.34 12.46
CA GLN A 77 5.17 13.34 13.33
C GLN A 77 3.97 12.71 12.60
N PRO A 78 3.08 11.98 13.31
CA PRO A 78 1.85 11.50 12.71
C PRO A 78 1.01 12.67 12.21
N GLU A 79 0.50 12.56 10.99
CA GLU A 79 -0.36 13.55 10.39
C GLU A 79 -1.83 13.22 10.53
N ASP A 80 -2.63 14.28 10.53
CA ASP A 80 -4.08 14.20 10.53
C ASP A 80 -4.56 13.85 9.12
N PHE A 81 -5.57 12.99 9.04
CA PHE A 81 -6.15 12.60 7.75
C PHE A 81 -7.68 12.69 7.75
N GLU A 82 -8.22 13.12 6.61
CA GLU A 82 -9.63 12.91 6.24
C GLU A 82 -9.74 11.60 5.47
N PHE A 83 -10.48 10.65 6.02
CA PHE A 83 -10.55 9.28 5.54
C PHE A 83 -11.96 8.97 5.02
N TYR A 84 -12.10 8.79 3.71
CA TYR A 84 -13.37 8.48 3.06
C TYR A 84 -13.47 6.98 2.78
N LEU A 85 -14.42 6.32 3.45
CA LEU A 85 -14.75 4.93 3.19
C LEU A 85 -15.73 4.86 2.02
N THR A 86 -15.23 4.40 0.88
CA THR A 86 -15.98 4.26 -0.36
C THR A 86 -16.23 2.79 -0.69
N ASP A 87 -17.27 2.51 -1.47
CA ASP A 87 -17.60 1.15 -1.84
C ASP A 87 -16.62 0.61 -2.90
N ASN A 88 -16.16 1.47 -3.82
CA ASN A 88 -15.28 1.10 -4.92
C ASN A 88 -14.58 2.32 -5.54
N TYR A 89 -13.63 2.07 -6.45
CA TYR A 89 -12.84 3.12 -7.10
C TYR A 89 -13.65 4.10 -7.97
N GLN A 90 -14.75 3.66 -8.58
CA GLN A 90 -15.60 4.56 -9.37
C GLN A 90 -16.24 5.64 -8.49
N GLU A 91 -16.56 5.30 -7.25
CA GLU A 91 -17.03 6.27 -6.27
C GLU A 91 -15.93 7.27 -5.89
N ILE A 92 -14.69 6.81 -5.72
CA ILE A 92 -13.54 7.70 -5.48
C ILE A 92 -13.41 8.72 -6.61
N LEU A 93 -13.50 8.27 -7.87
CA LEU A 93 -13.48 9.15 -9.03
C LEU A 93 -14.57 10.21 -8.95
N GLN A 94 -15.80 9.82 -8.61
CA GLN A 94 -16.92 10.74 -8.44
C GLN A 94 -16.65 11.77 -7.33
N LEU A 95 -16.16 11.34 -6.17
CA LEU A 95 -15.80 12.22 -5.05
C LEU A 95 -14.72 13.23 -5.44
N ARG A 96 -13.82 12.83 -6.34
CA ARG A 96 -12.79 13.69 -6.93
C ARG A 96 -13.28 14.55 -8.11
N GLY A 97 -14.58 14.52 -8.40
CA GLY A 97 -15.21 15.30 -9.46
C GLY A 97 -15.14 14.67 -10.84
N PHE A 98 -14.65 13.45 -11.00
CA PHE A 98 -14.70 12.73 -12.28
C PHE A 98 -16.01 11.96 -12.40
N ARG A 99 -16.84 12.36 -13.34
CA ARG A 99 -18.03 11.60 -13.74
C ARG A 99 -17.69 10.49 -14.74
N TYR A 100 -16.63 10.69 -15.51
CA TYR A 100 -16.09 9.71 -16.45
C TYR A 100 -14.59 9.92 -16.65
N SER A 101 -13.85 8.83 -16.79
CA SER A 101 -12.45 8.79 -17.20
C SER A 101 -12.25 7.58 -18.11
N VAL A 102 -11.80 7.80 -19.34
CA VAL A 102 -11.54 6.69 -20.28
C VAL A 102 -10.50 5.70 -19.75
N ASN A 103 -9.52 6.19 -18.98
CA ASN A 103 -8.42 5.38 -18.46
C ASN A 103 -8.80 4.58 -17.20
N ALA A 104 -9.85 5.00 -16.49
CA ALA A 104 -10.27 4.37 -15.24
C ALA A 104 -11.66 3.72 -15.37
N ASN A 105 -12.26 3.74 -16.56
CA ASN A 105 -13.58 3.17 -16.79
C ASN A 105 -13.55 1.64 -16.63
N GLY A 106 -14.32 1.14 -15.67
CA GLY A 106 -14.38 -0.29 -15.37
C GLY A 106 -13.40 -0.77 -14.30
N ASP A 107 -12.61 0.13 -13.72
CA ASP A 107 -11.75 -0.19 -12.57
C ASP A 107 -12.50 0.03 -11.25
N TYR A 108 -12.59 -0.99 -10.40
CA TYR A 108 -13.38 -0.94 -9.17
C TYR A 108 -12.55 -1.14 -7.90
N MET A 109 -11.34 -1.68 -8.02
CA MET A 109 -10.58 -2.20 -6.88
C MET A 109 -9.38 -1.33 -6.51
N ASP A 110 -9.05 -0.31 -7.31
CA ASP A 110 -7.94 0.57 -7.00
C ASP A 110 -8.27 1.48 -5.80
N GLY A 111 -7.44 1.41 -4.76
CA GLY A 111 -7.44 2.41 -3.69
C GLY A 111 -6.81 3.70 -4.21
N TYR A 112 -7.22 4.86 -3.69
CA TYR A 112 -6.52 6.10 -4.04
C TYR A 112 -5.69 6.60 -2.87
N GLY A 113 -4.38 6.65 -3.10
CA GLY A 113 -3.38 7.09 -2.12
C GLY A 113 -3.64 8.48 -1.53
N VAL A 114 -2.85 8.83 -0.51
CA VAL A 114 -3.02 10.08 0.25
C VAL A 114 -2.75 11.30 -0.65
N VAL A 115 -3.76 12.16 -0.84
CA VAL A 115 -3.63 13.45 -1.53
C VAL A 115 -4.14 14.55 -0.62
N ASP A 116 -3.27 15.53 -0.30
CA ASP A 116 -3.59 16.66 0.57
C ASP A 116 -4.27 16.22 1.88
N ASN A 117 -3.64 15.26 2.56
CA ASN A 117 -4.11 14.65 3.80
C ASN A 117 -5.49 13.99 3.70
N THR A 118 -5.93 13.65 2.49
CA THR A 118 -7.17 12.91 2.24
C THR A 118 -6.86 11.51 1.75
N ILE A 119 -7.49 10.51 2.37
CA ILE A 119 -7.40 9.09 2.01
C ILE A 119 -8.76 8.64 1.48
N PHE A 120 -8.76 7.91 0.36
CA PHE A 120 -9.94 7.24 -0.15
C PHE A 120 -9.69 5.74 -0.18
N ALA A 121 -10.34 5.01 0.73
CA ALA A 121 -10.23 3.56 0.77
C ALA A 121 -11.47 2.90 0.14
N VAL A 122 -11.24 1.78 -0.51
CA VAL A 122 -12.28 0.93 -1.12
C VAL A 122 -12.59 -0.28 -0.23
N GLY A 123 -13.77 -0.88 -0.41
CA GLY A 123 -14.10 -2.19 0.16
C GLY A 123 -14.22 -2.21 1.69
N GLY A 124 -14.56 -1.07 2.31
CA GLY A 124 -14.70 -0.97 3.76
C GLY A 124 -13.39 -1.20 4.52
N ASN A 125 -12.26 -0.80 3.95
CA ASN A 125 -10.96 -0.90 4.62
C ASN A 125 -10.66 0.36 5.45
N GLU A 126 -10.79 0.29 6.77
CA GLU A 126 -10.40 1.39 7.67
C GLU A 126 -8.88 1.46 7.94
N ASP A 127 -8.11 0.45 7.50
CA ASP A 127 -6.66 0.35 7.68
C ASP A 127 -5.91 0.53 6.35
N PHE A 128 -5.41 1.74 6.11
CA PHE A 128 -4.64 2.12 4.91
C PHE A 128 -3.13 2.13 5.17
N SER A 129 -2.65 1.36 6.16
CA SER A 129 -1.27 1.48 6.66
C SER A 129 -0.21 1.07 5.65
N HIS A 130 -0.53 0.18 4.70
CA HIS A 130 0.38 -0.20 3.61
C HIS A 130 0.80 1.04 2.80
N ASP A 131 -0.18 1.74 2.23
CA ASP A 131 0.07 2.95 1.43
C ASP A 131 0.60 4.13 2.26
N LEU A 132 0.32 4.13 3.56
CA LEU A 132 0.87 5.12 4.48
C LEU A 132 2.41 5.03 4.58
N VAL A 133 2.98 3.84 4.41
CA VAL A 133 4.45 3.67 4.31
C VAL A 133 4.98 4.41 3.09
N HIS A 134 4.38 4.24 1.91
CA HIS A 134 4.77 4.97 0.70
C HIS A 134 4.64 6.48 0.87
N TYR A 135 3.57 6.94 1.54
CA TYR A 135 3.32 8.35 1.80
C TYR A 135 4.43 8.99 2.63
N TYR A 136 4.78 8.39 3.78
CA TYR A 136 5.83 8.93 4.64
C TYR A 136 7.22 8.73 4.04
N SER A 137 7.48 7.59 3.40
CA SER A 137 8.73 7.34 2.68
C SER A 137 9.02 8.43 1.64
N LYS A 138 8.03 8.84 0.84
CA LYS A 138 8.18 9.91 -0.15
C LYS A 138 8.62 11.26 0.44
N LYS A 139 8.34 11.52 1.73
CA LYS A 139 8.70 12.79 2.39
C LYS A 139 10.16 12.85 2.82
N VAL A 140 10.78 11.70 3.06
CA VAL A 140 12.15 11.62 3.59
C VAL A 140 13.15 11.02 2.61
N ASN A 141 12.67 10.31 1.58
CA ASN A 141 13.51 9.54 0.65
C ASN A 141 13.41 10.10 -0.78
N ASN A 142 14.55 10.42 -1.38
CA ASN A 142 14.63 10.99 -2.74
C ASN A 142 15.00 9.96 -3.82
N ASN A 143 15.55 8.82 -3.43
CA ASN A 143 16.02 7.77 -4.35
C ASN A 143 15.51 6.40 -3.87
N ARG A 144 14.19 6.23 -3.89
CA ARG A 144 13.53 5.06 -3.30
C ARG A 144 13.75 3.80 -4.14
N ASN A 145 14.15 2.72 -3.51
CA ASN A 145 14.17 1.37 -4.07
C ASN A 145 12.81 0.71 -3.82
N TRP A 146 12.09 0.39 -4.89
CA TRP A 146 10.74 -0.13 -4.80
C TRP A 146 10.64 -1.48 -4.07
N LEU A 147 11.64 -2.36 -4.21
CA LEU A 147 11.65 -3.66 -3.50
C LEU A 147 11.74 -3.44 -1.98
N ALA A 148 12.60 -2.52 -1.56
CA ALA A 148 12.74 -2.14 -0.17
C ALA A 148 11.48 -1.46 0.37
N GLU A 149 10.91 -0.56 -0.41
CA GLU A 149 9.73 0.21 -0.02
C GLU A 149 8.48 -0.68 0.12
N GLU A 150 8.21 -1.55 -0.84
CA GLU A 150 7.12 -2.55 -0.79
C GLU A 150 7.31 -3.56 0.35
N GLY A 151 8.52 -4.10 0.51
CA GLY A 151 8.80 -4.99 1.64
C GLY A 151 8.60 -4.31 3.00
N THR A 152 8.93 -3.02 3.10
CA THR A 152 8.66 -2.21 4.30
C THR A 152 7.16 -1.99 4.50
N ALA A 153 6.41 -1.76 3.42
CA ALA A 153 4.95 -1.63 3.46
C ALA A 153 4.27 -2.92 3.93
N TYR A 154 4.75 -4.09 3.50
CA TYR A 154 4.32 -5.38 4.02
C TYR A 154 4.63 -5.52 5.51
N LEU A 155 5.85 -5.18 5.93
CA LEU A 155 6.31 -5.33 7.31
C LEU A 155 5.56 -4.41 8.30
N TRP A 156 5.41 -3.13 7.99
CA TRP A 156 4.85 -2.14 8.92
C TRP A 156 3.35 -1.91 8.71
N GLY A 157 2.87 -2.11 7.48
CA GLY A 157 1.50 -1.81 7.07
C GLY A 157 0.57 -3.02 7.06
N ASN A 158 1.08 -4.19 6.66
CA ASN A 158 0.41 -5.43 6.22
C ASN A 158 0.50 -5.63 4.70
N ALA A 159 0.19 -6.85 4.24
CA ALA A 159 0.08 -7.15 2.83
C ALA A 159 -1.03 -6.34 2.16
N TYR A 160 -0.84 -6.04 0.88
CA TYR A 160 -1.79 -5.26 0.11
C TYR A 160 -3.09 -6.05 -0.14
N TYR A 161 -4.22 -5.31 -0.12
CA TYR A 161 -5.60 -5.76 -0.27
C TYR A 161 -6.26 -6.48 0.92
N ASN A 162 -7.53 -6.12 1.10
CA ASN A 162 -8.47 -6.66 2.05
C ASN A 162 -9.39 -7.67 1.34
N GLN A 163 -9.78 -8.76 2.00
CA GLN A 163 -10.67 -9.80 1.45
C GLN A 163 -12.14 -9.35 1.27
N GLY A 164 -12.39 -8.04 1.18
CA GLY A 164 -13.73 -7.44 1.06
C GLY A 164 -14.57 -7.48 2.34
N ASN A 165 -13.98 -7.92 3.46
CA ASN A 165 -14.65 -8.08 4.76
C ASN A 165 -14.06 -7.19 5.87
N GLY A 166 -13.13 -6.29 5.55
CA GLY A 166 -12.41 -5.51 6.55
C GLY A 166 -11.09 -6.16 7.01
N HIS A 167 -10.77 -7.38 6.57
CA HIS A 167 -9.61 -8.13 7.02
C HIS A 167 -8.42 -7.93 6.08
N THR A 168 -7.33 -7.39 6.61
CA THR A 168 -6.05 -7.25 5.92
C THR A 168 -5.14 -8.40 6.33
N ILE A 169 -4.49 -9.03 5.35
CA ILE A 169 -3.64 -10.20 5.58
C ILE A 169 -2.37 -9.77 6.33
N SER A 170 -2.18 -10.34 7.53
CA SER A 170 -1.03 -10.05 8.37
C SER A 170 0.25 -10.75 7.88
N MET A 171 1.41 -10.21 8.27
CA MET A 171 2.70 -10.83 8.04
C MET A 171 2.82 -12.23 8.68
N ASP A 172 2.28 -12.42 9.88
CA ASP A 172 2.27 -13.72 10.56
C ASP A 172 1.48 -14.77 9.78
N GLN A 173 0.39 -14.37 9.16
CA GLN A 173 -0.40 -15.26 8.31
C GLN A 173 0.38 -15.65 7.06
N LEU A 174 0.99 -14.68 6.36
CA LEU A 174 1.84 -14.97 5.20
C LEU A 174 3.02 -15.87 5.57
N HIS A 175 3.65 -15.64 6.71
CA HIS A 175 4.75 -16.48 7.19
C HIS A 175 4.32 -17.92 7.40
N LYS A 176 3.18 -18.16 8.05
CA LYS A 176 2.64 -19.50 8.27
C LYS A 176 2.34 -20.21 6.94
N GLU A 177 1.71 -19.51 6.02
CA GLU A 177 1.30 -20.06 4.71
C GLU A 177 2.52 -20.36 3.83
N PHE A 178 3.52 -19.46 3.81
CA PHE A 178 4.80 -19.70 3.13
C PHE A 178 5.51 -20.91 3.73
N THR A 179 5.58 -21.00 5.06
CA THR A 179 6.23 -22.10 5.77
C THR A 179 5.58 -23.44 5.43
N ILE A 180 4.24 -23.51 5.43
CA ILE A 180 3.50 -24.71 5.03
C ILE A 180 3.81 -25.09 3.58
N TYR A 181 3.80 -24.11 2.67
CA TYR A 181 4.12 -24.35 1.27
C TYR A 181 5.54 -24.93 1.12
N MET A 182 6.54 -24.32 1.76
CA MET A 182 7.93 -24.76 1.64
C MET A 182 8.17 -26.14 2.25
N LYS A 183 7.51 -26.48 3.37
CA LYS A 183 7.57 -27.84 3.95
C LYS A 183 7.02 -28.91 3.01
N ASN A 184 5.96 -28.57 2.26
CA ASN A 184 5.37 -29.47 1.28
C ASN A 184 6.12 -29.50 -0.06
N ASN A 185 7.06 -28.57 -0.28
CA ASN A 185 7.82 -28.43 -1.52
C ASN A 185 9.31 -28.13 -1.19
N PRO A 186 10.03 -29.06 -0.54
CA PRO A 186 11.37 -28.79 0.00
C PRO A 186 12.39 -28.37 -1.08
N ASP A 187 12.24 -28.89 -2.30
CA ASP A 187 13.12 -28.61 -3.44
C ASP A 187 12.80 -27.30 -4.18
N LYS A 188 11.80 -26.54 -3.75
CA LYS A 188 11.49 -25.24 -4.36
C LYS A 188 12.60 -24.22 -4.06
N ASP A 189 13.04 -23.56 -5.12
CA ASP A 189 14.05 -22.49 -5.08
C ASP A 189 13.39 -21.17 -4.66
N ILE A 190 13.70 -20.71 -3.44
CA ILE A 190 13.12 -19.48 -2.87
C ILE A 190 13.67 -18.24 -3.59
N GLN A 191 14.94 -18.27 -4.00
CA GLN A 191 15.51 -17.18 -4.80
C GLN A 191 14.77 -17.02 -6.14
N LYS A 192 14.41 -18.12 -6.79
CA LYS A 192 13.62 -18.07 -8.02
C LYS A 192 12.22 -17.50 -7.77
N LEU A 193 11.54 -17.96 -6.72
CA LEU A 193 10.23 -17.42 -6.32
C LEU A 193 10.27 -15.91 -6.08
N PHE A 194 11.33 -15.42 -5.43
CA PHE A 194 11.56 -14.00 -5.19
C PHE A 194 11.79 -13.20 -6.47
N ILE A 195 12.66 -13.69 -7.36
CA ILE A 195 13.01 -12.99 -8.60
C ILE A 195 11.82 -12.97 -9.56
N GLU A 196 11.10 -14.07 -9.70
CA GLU A 196 9.97 -14.19 -10.63
C GLU A 196 8.66 -13.62 -10.05
N ASP A 197 8.59 -13.42 -8.73
CA ASP A 197 7.37 -13.02 -8.00
C ASP A 197 6.18 -13.97 -8.26
N GLU A 198 6.46 -15.28 -8.30
CA GLU A 198 5.45 -16.32 -8.51
C GLU A 198 4.51 -16.36 -7.29
N ASN A 199 3.24 -15.97 -7.47
CA ASN A 199 2.26 -16.01 -6.38
C ASN A 199 1.81 -17.45 -6.05
N ILE A 200 2.55 -18.08 -5.13
CA ILE A 200 2.25 -19.39 -4.56
C ILE A 200 1.14 -19.37 -3.48
N MET A 201 0.62 -18.19 -3.14
CA MET A 201 -0.42 -17.98 -2.11
C MET A 201 -1.73 -17.44 -2.70
N ASN A 202 -1.99 -17.76 -3.97
CA ASN A 202 -3.17 -17.29 -4.69
C ASN A 202 -4.50 -17.74 -4.04
N HIS A 203 -4.48 -18.80 -3.22
CA HIS A 203 -5.63 -19.27 -2.44
C HIS A 203 -6.04 -18.30 -1.34
N ILE A 204 -5.11 -17.46 -0.88
CA ILE A 204 -5.39 -16.40 0.10
C ILE A 204 -5.84 -15.12 -0.61
N SER A 205 -5.07 -14.70 -1.62
CA SER A 205 -5.38 -13.57 -2.48
C SER A 205 -4.53 -13.58 -3.76
N PRO A 206 -5.11 -13.28 -4.93
CA PRO A 206 -4.36 -13.19 -6.18
C PRO A 206 -3.37 -12.01 -6.20
N TYR A 207 -3.48 -11.09 -5.25
CA TYR A 207 -2.69 -9.86 -5.20
C TYR A 207 -1.47 -9.93 -4.27
N ILE A 208 -1.20 -11.08 -3.65
CA ILE A 208 0.00 -11.25 -2.83
C ILE A 208 1.25 -11.28 -3.71
N SER A 209 2.19 -10.38 -3.43
CA SER A 209 3.56 -10.42 -3.96
C SER A 209 4.46 -11.22 -3.02
N ILE A 210 5.00 -12.33 -3.53
CA ILE A 210 5.99 -13.15 -2.82
C ILE A 210 7.32 -12.42 -2.71
N ARG A 211 7.67 -11.61 -3.72
CA ARG A 211 8.85 -10.75 -3.66
C ARG A 211 8.75 -9.76 -2.51
N SER A 212 7.60 -9.12 -2.32
CA SER A 212 7.40 -8.13 -1.26
C SER A 212 7.38 -8.80 0.12
N PHE A 213 6.74 -9.97 0.22
CA PHE A 213 6.80 -10.79 1.42
C PHE A 213 8.24 -11.20 1.78
N ILE A 214 9.02 -11.77 0.87
CA ILE A 214 10.42 -12.15 1.16
C ILE A 214 11.28 -10.92 1.44
N SER A 215 11.07 -9.81 0.73
CA SER A 215 11.74 -8.53 1.03
C SER A 215 11.47 -8.10 2.47
N SER A 216 10.24 -8.25 2.95
CA SER A 216 9.88 -7.90 4.33
C SER A 216 10.62 -8.74 5.39
N ILE A 217 10.91 -10.02 5.12
CA ILE A 217 11.72 -10.88 6.02
C ILE A 217 13.16 -10.36 6.12
N ILE A 218 13.74 -9.99 4.97
CA ILE A 218 15.10 -9.44 4.90
C ILE A 218 15.15 -8.09 5.64
N ILE A 219 14.14 -7.24 5.42
CA ILE A 219 14.01 -5.93 6.06
C ILE A 219 13.79 -6.06 7.56
N ASP A 220 13.01 -7.03 8.03
CA ASP A 220 12.81 -7.30 9.45
C ASP A 220 14.15 -7.68 10.11
N THR A 221 14.93 -8.55 9.46
CA THR A 221 16.29 -8.87 9.92
C THR A 221 17.20 -7.64 10.01
N ILE A 222 17.12 -6.73 9.04
CA ILE A 222 17.87 -5.47 9.04
C ILE A 222 17.37 -4.55 10.15
N GLU A 223 16.06 -4.41 10.33
CA GLU A 223 15.46 -3.56 11.36
C GLU A 223 15.84 -4.07 12.76
N GLN A 224 15.83 -5.37 12.99
CA GLN A 224 16.26 -5.96 14.26
C GLN A 224 17.73 -5.67 14.60
N LYS A 225 18.62 -5.64 13.58
CA LYS A 225 20.07 -5.41 13.77
C LYS A 225 20.47 -3.94 13.80
N HIS A 226 19.87 -3.12 12.95
CA HIS A 226 20.30 -1.75 12.65
C HIS A 226 19.22 -0.70 12.93
N GLY A 227 18.05 -1.13 13.40
CA GLY A 227 16.89 -0.27 13.62
C GLY A 227 16.40 0.39 12.33
N LYS A 228 15.61 1.46 12.51
CA LYS A 228 15.04 2.24 11.40
C LYS A 228 16.09 2.78 10.42
N ASN A 229 17.30 3.08 10.87
CA ASN A 229 18.33 3.65 10.00
C ASN A 229 18.78 2.67 8.92
N GLY A 230 18.90 1.38 9.26
CA GLY A 230 19.19 0.34 8.26
C GLY A 230 18.07 0.21 7.22
N VAL A 231 16.81 0.29 7.65
CA VAL A 231 15.66 0.28 6.74
C VAL A 231 15.66 1.50 5.81
N LEU A 232 15.91 2.71 6.35
CA LEU A 232 15.97 3.93 5.54
C LEU A 232 17.15 3.92 4.55
N GLN A 233 18.29 3.34 4.93
CA GLN A 233 19.41 3.14 4.03
C GLN A 233 19.02 2.22 2.87
N LEU A 234 18.35 1.10 3.17
CA LEU A 234 17.90 0.16 2.15
C LEU A 234 16.83 0.77 1.22
N ILE A 235 15.86 1.53 1.78
CA ILE A 235 14.88 2.27 0.97
C ILE A 235 15.58 3.29 0.07
N ASN A 236 16.62 3.99 0.51
CA ASN A 236 17.32 4.99 -0.32
C ASN A 236 18.37 4.41 -1.29
N SER A 237 18.41 3.09 -1.48
CA SER A 237 19.38 2.43 -2.36
C SER A 237 19.12 2.65 -3.86
N GLY A 238 17.98 3.21 -4.24
CA GLY A 238 17.66 3.65 -5.59
C GLY A 238 17.01 2.63 -6.52
N ASN A 239 16.29 3.15 -7.53
CA ASN A 239 15.41 2.35 -8.40
C ASN A 239 15.95 2.05 -9.80
N SER A 240 17.17 2.48 -10.15
CA SER A 240 17.73 2.26 -11.49
C SER A 240 18.04 0.79 -11.77
N GLN A 241 18.50 0.07 -10.74
CA GLN A 241 18.72 -1.39 -10.73
C GLN A 241 18.24 -1.95 -9.39
N PRO A 242 16.92 -2.00 -9.15
CA PRO A 242 16.39 -2.12 -7.80
C PRO A 242 16.82 -3.42 -7.11
N LEU A 243 16.86 -4.55 -7.82
CA LEU A 243 17.34 -5.81 -7.25
C LEU A 243 18.85 -5.77 -6.91
N ASN A 244 19.69 -5.26 -7.81
CA ASN A 244 21.14 -5.19 -7.56
C ASN A 244 21.43 -4.25 -6.40
N ASN A 245 20.83 -3.06 -6.40
CA ASN A 245 20.99 -2.07 -5.33
C ASN A 245 20.51 -2.62 -3.98
N PHE A 246 19.37 -3.32 -3.99
CA PHE A 246 18.84 -3.99 -2.81
C PHE A 246 19.86 -5.00 -2.27
N LEU A 247 20.33 -5.93 -3.11
CA LEU A 247 21.29 -6.96 -2.71
C LEU A 247 22.65 -6.40 -2.29
N THR A 248 23.12 -5.30 -2.89
CA THR A 248 24.34 -4.62 -2.46
C THR A 248 24.20 -4.10 -1.03
N ILE A 249 23.12 -3.37 -0.74
CA ILE A 249 22.91 -2.81 0.60
C ILE A 249 22.60 -3.89 1.64
N THR A 250 21.85 -4.94 1.29
CA THR A 250 21.64 -6.07 2.22
C THR A 250 22.95 -6.80 2.52
N ASN A 251 23.85 -6.90 1.56
CA ASN A 251 25.17 -7.51 1.79
C ASN A 251 26.01 -6.65 2.73
N GLU A 252 26.01 -5.32 2.55
CA GLU A 252 26.71 -4.40 3.44
C GLU A 252 26.15 -4.41 4.87
N LEU A 253 24.83 -4.54 5.03
CA LEU A 253 24.19 -4.45 6.33
C LEU A 253 24.20 -5.78 7.10
N ILE A 254 23.97 -6.90 6.41
CA ILE A 254 23.72 -8.20 7.08
C ILE A 254 24.41 -9.38 6.39
N ASP A 255 25.37 -9.12 5.50
CA ASP A 255 26.06 -10.13 4.68
C ASP A 255 25.09 -10.97 3.83
N PHE A 256 23.91 -10.45 3.50
CA PHE A 256 22.91 -11.11 2.65
C PHE A 256 23.09 -10.74 1.17
N ASN A 257 23.37 -11.72 0.32
CA ASN A 257 23.68 -11.54 -1.10
C ASN A 257 23.04 -12.65 -1.96
N LYS A 258 23.39 -12.69 -3.25
CA LYS A 258 22.82 -13.66 -4.20
C LYS A 258 23.27 -15.09 -3.89
N GLU A 259 24.50 -15.25 -3.43
CA GLU A 259 25.16 -16.53 -3.21
C GLU A 259 24.62 -17.27 -1.98
N ASN A 260 24.22 -16.54 -0.93
CA ASN A 260 23.67 -17.11 0.30
C ASN A 260 22.16 -16.89 0.48
N PHE A 261 21.48 -16.36 -0.53
CA PHE A 261 20.05 -16.02 -0.49
C PHE A 261 19.20 -17.18 0.04
N GLU A 262 19.34 -18.36 -0.56
CA GLU A 262 18.54 -19.53 -0.24
C GLU A 262 18.74 -19.98 1.22
N SER A 263 19.99 -20.11 1.65
CA SER A 263 20.33 -20.55 3.01
C SER A 263 19.89 -19.54 4.06
N GLU A 264 20.09 -18.24 3.83
CA GLU A 264 19.73 -17.22 4.82
C GLU A 264 18.21 -17.07 4.93
N ILE A 265 17.46 -17.10 3.83
CA ILE A 265 15.98 -17.05 3.91
C ILE A 265 15.42 -18.28 4.63
N ARG A 266 15.94 -19.49 4.34
CA ARG A 266 15.50 -20.70 5.05
C ARG A 266 15.75 -20.63 6.55
N LYS A 267 16.92 -20.11 6.94
CA LYS A 267 17.27 -19.85 8.33
C LYS A 267 16.34 -18.82 8.98
N TYR A 268 16.05 -17.69 8.33
CA TYR A 268 15.14 -16.67 8.85
C TYR A 268 13.72 -17.21 9.05
N LEU A 269 13.29 -18.10 8.16
CA LEU A 269 11.99 -18.77 8.22
C LEU A 269 11.94 -20.02 9.11
N GLN A 270 13.07 -20.42 9.72
CA GLN A 270 13.18 -21.64 10.52
C GLN A 270 12.71 -22.88 9.75
N LEU A 271 13.13 -22.99 8.49
CA LEU A 271 12.84 -24.13 7.61
C LEU A 271 13.90 -25.23 7.68
N GLU A 272 14.98 -25.02 8.42
CA GLU A 272 15.99 -26.02 8.73
C GLU A 272 15.56 -26.82 9.96
N ASP A 273 15.78 -28.14 9.94
CA ASP A 273 15.51 -29.05 11.08
C ASP A 273 16.48 -28.81 12.26
#